data_AF-A0A382X640-F1
#
_entry.id   AF-A0A382X640-F1
#
_cell.length_a   1.000
_cell.length_b   1.000
_cell.length_c   1.000
_cell.angle_alpha   90.00
_cell.angle_beta   90.00
_cell.angle_gamma   90.00
#
_symmetry.space_group_name_H-M   'P 1'
#
loop_
_entity.id
_entity.type
_entity.pdbx_description
1 polymer ?
#
loop_
_entity_poly.entity_id
_entity_poly.type
_entity_poly.pdbx_seq_one_letter_code
_entity_poly.pdbx_strand_id
1 'polypeptide(L)'
;MTLTSQSFSAPAMVAGPRLTIWLSADGEVEEMTGAAAMTRTRKEAPIVSHATATARRLEAKALAAYDVLELFAFVRPAQFCLPTPGGLAAAMDLPPPSDAVEAAFTLLKATNSLLNELSAAMENRERLGAIAFTLTQGGWRWGPPVLTALGMPKESTGGAFAAWQCLPEREYGPVPPRPSDYAIGPDEAQEKLAELIGAGAESRPQQFAYAAATSVA
;
A
#
# COMPACT_ATOMS: atom_id res chain seq x y z
N MET A 1 -23.23 -0.84 21.81
CA MET A 1 -22.50 0.42 21.57
C MET A 1 -22.54 0.66 20.07
N THR A 2 -23.43 1.54 19.61
CA THR A 2 -23.59 1.88 18.20
C THR A 2 -22.35 2.64 17.76
N LEU A 3 -21.50 2.01 16.95
CA LEU A 3 -20.42 2.71 16.25
C LEU A 3 -21.09 3.70 15.30
N THR A 4 -21.13 4.97 15.67
CA THR A 4 -21.53 6.04 14.77
C THR A 4 -20.50 6.07 13.66
N SER A 5 -20.82 5.51 12.49
CA SER A 5 -19.98 5.61 11.31
C SER A 5 -19.95 7.08 10.89
N GLN A 6 -18.98 7.83 11.41
CA GLN A 6 -18.76 9.21 10.98
C GLN A 6 -18.14 9.14 9.59
N SER A 7 -18.90 9.54 8.57
CA SER A 7 -18.42 9.63 7.20
C SER A 7 -17.31 10.68 7.13
N PHE A 8 -16.22 10.34 6.44
CA PHE A 8 -15.15 11.29 6.18
C PHE A 8 -15.63 12.30 5.13
N SER A 9 -15.38 13.58 5.40
CA SER A 9 -15.82 14.67 4.54
C SER A 9 -14.62 15.49 4.09
N ALA A 10 -14.42 15.51 2.78
CA ALA A 10 -13.46 16.34 2.06
C ALA A 10 -13.95 16.47 0.62
N PRO A 11 -13.59 17.55 -0.10
CA PRO A 11 -13.92 17.67 -1.51
C PRO A 11 -13.19 16.59 -2.31
N ALA A 12 -13.74 16.16 -3.46
CA ALA A 12 -13.07 15.30 -4.41
C ALA A 12 -12.75 16.07 -5.70
N MET A 13 -11.62 15.75 -6.33
CA MET A 13 -11.17 16.45 -7.53
C MET A 13 -10.72 15.48 -8.61
N VAL A 14 -11.21 15.68 -9.83
CA VAL A 14 -10.81 14.91 -11.02
C VAL A 14 -10.32 15.87 -12.10
N ALA A 15 -9.03 15.82 -12.41
CA ALA A 15 -8.42 16.63 -13.46
C ALA A 15 -8.71 16.00 -14.84
N GLY A 16 -9.57 16.65 -15.62
CA GLY A 16 -9.82 16.29 -17.01
C GLY A 16 -8.79 16.90 -17.98
N PRO A 17 -8.97 16.73 -19.31
CA PRO A 17 -8.10 17.32 -20.32
C PRO A 17 -8.31 18.83 -20.53
N ARG A 18 -9.49 19.37 -20.19
CA ARG A 18 -9.84 20.80 -20.39
C ARG A 18 -10.31 21.47 -19.10
N LEU A 19 -11.16 20.77 -18.35
CA LEU A 19 -11.73 21.23 -17.11
C LEU A 19 -11.41 20.24 -16.00
N THR A 20 -11.37 20.77 -14.78
CA THR A 20 -11.24 20.00 -13.54
C THR A 20 -12.58 20.00 -12.85
N ILE A 21 -13.07 18.82 -12.51
CA ILE A 21 -14.27 18.67 -11.71
C ILE A 21 -13.88 18.79 -10.24
N TRP A 22 -14.59 19.64 -9.53
CA TRP A 22 -14.53 19.79 -8.09
C TRP A 22 -15.88 19.39 -7.49
N LEU A 23 -15.90 18.32 -6.70
CA LEU A 23 -17.05 17.91 -5.91
C LEU A 23 -16.82 18.41 -4.48
N SER A 24 -17.68 19.29 -3.99
CA SER A 24 -17.60 19.78 -2.62
C SER A 24 -17.95 18.69 -1.60
N ALA A 25 -17.57 18.92 -0.34
CA ALA A 25 -17.99 18.09 0.79
C ALA A 25 -19.52 17.97 0.93
N ASP A 26 -20.27 18.97 0.47
CA ASP A 26 -21.73 19.03 0.53
C ASP A 26 -22.41 18.40 -0.70
N GLY A 27 -21.63 17.94 -1.69
CA GLY A 27 -22.13 17.28 -2.89
C GLY A 27 -22.33 18.20 -4.10
N GLU A 28 -21.95 19.47 -4.00
CA GLU A 28 -22.03 20.42 -5.11
C GLU A 28 -20.91 20.18 -6.12
N VAL A 29 -21.25 20.20 -7.41
CA VAL A 29 -20.32 19.95 -8.51
C VAL A 29 -20.00 21.26 -9.21
N GLU A 30 -18.72 21.58 -9.30
CA GLU A 30 -18.21 22.74 -10.00
C GLU A 30 -17.19 22.33 -11.07
N GLU A 31 -17.31 22.92 -12.27
CA GLU A 31 -16.29 22.81 -13.30
C GLU A 31 -15.36 24.02 -13.23
N MET A 32 -14.06 23.76 -13.17
CA MET A 32 -13.06 24.80 -13.00
C MET A 32 -11.90 24.63 -14.00
N THR A 33 -11.20 25.72 -14.29
CA THR A 33 -9.90 25.62 -14.96
C THR A 33 -8.89 24.97 -14.02
N GLY A 34 -7.85 24.34 -14.57
CA GLY A 34 -6.80 23.72 -13.74
C GLY A 34 -6.12 24.72 -12.79
N ALA A 35 -5.90 25.96 -13.23
CA ALA A 35 -5.33 27.03 -12.39
C ALA A 35 -6.25 27.43 -11.23
N ALA A 36 -7.56 27.51 -11.47
CA ALA A 36 -8.54 27.80 -10.43
C ALA A 36 -8.62 26.65 -9.41
N ALA A 37 -8.62 25.39 -9.89
CA ALA A 37 -8.57 24.21 -9.03
C ALA A 37 -7.30 24.18 -8.15
N MET A 38 -6.12 24.41 -8.74
CA MET A 38 -4.86 24.51 -7.99
C MET A 38 -4.81 25.67 -6.98
N THR A 39 -5.55 26.74 -7.23
CA THR A 39 -5.71 27.83 -6.26
C THR A 39 -6.56 27.38 -5.08
N ARG A 40 -7.65 26.64 -5.36
CA ARG A 40 -8.54 26.08 -4.35
C ARG A 40 -7.87 25.02 -3.47
N THR A 41 -7.00 24.18 -4.04
CA THR A 41 -6.26 23.14 -3.29
C THR A 41 -5.35 23.71 -2.19
N ARG A 42 -5.04 25.01 -2.22
CA ARG A 42 -4.26 25.68 -1.16
C ARG A 42 -5.08 25.91 0.12
N LYS A 43 -6.41 25.97 0.00
CA LYS A 43 -7.34 26.18 1.12
C LYS A 43 -7.85 24.85 1.67
N GLU A 44 -8.18 23.92 0.79
CA GLU A 44 -8.75 22.64 1.13
C GLU A 44 -8.12 21.53 0.28
N ALA A 45 -7.64 20.48 0.93
CA ALA A 45 -7.01 19.35 0.25
C ALA A 45 -8.10 18.41 -0.30
N PRO A 46 -8.17 18.18 -1.63
CA PRO A 46 -9.16 17.28 -2.18
C PRO A 46 -8.74 15.82 -2.10
N ILE A 47 -9.71 14.92 -2.21
CA ILE A 47 -9.53 13.51 -2.53
C ILE A 47 -9.22 13.40 -4.02
N VAL A 48 -8.14 12.71 -4.36
CA VAL A 48 -7.72 12.45 -5.74
C VAL A 48 -7.32 10.99 -5.90
N SER A 49 -7.33 10.48 -7.14
CA SER A 49 -6.66 9.23 -7.48
C SER A 49 -5.32 9.58 -8.13
N HIS A 50 -4.23 9.23 -7.45
CA HIS A 50 -2.86 9.51 -7.88
C HIS A 50 -2.50 11.01 -7.89
N ALA A 51 -2.05 11.52 -6.75
CA ALA A 51 -1.72 12.93 -6.55
C ALA A 51 -0.60 13.43 -7.47
N THR A 52 0.45 12.64 -7.70
CA THR A 52 1.56 13.02 -8.60
C THR A 52 1.10 13.16 -10.05
N ALA A 53 0.30 12.21 -10.55
CA ALA A 53 -0.25 12.27 -11.91
C ALA A 53 -1.21 13.46 -12.05
N THR A 54 -2.04 13.70 -11.04
CA THR A 54 -2.95 14.84 -10.99
C THR A 54 -2.18 16.17 -10.98
N ALA A 55 -1.14 16.30 -10.17
CA ALA A 55 -0.29 17.50 -10.14
C ALA A 55 0.35 17.79 -11.50
N ARG A 56 0.92 16.76 -12.15
CA ARG A 56 1.48 16.89 -13.51
C ARG A 56 0.44 17.36 -14.52
N ARG A 57 -0.78 16.83 -14.43
CA ARG A 57 -1.88 17.22 -15.33
C ARG A 57 -2.32 18.67 -15.13
N LEU A 58 -2.22 19.17 -13.90
CA LEU A 58 -2.49 20.56 -13.53
C LEU A 58 -1.25 21.46 -13.63
N GLU A 59 -0.18 21.01 -14.29
CA GLU A 59 1.08 21.75 -14.48
C GLU A 59 1.74 22.21 -13.17
N ALA A 60 1.54 21.45 -12.09
CA ALA A 60 2.07 21.71 -10.76
C ALA A 60 3.21 20.74 -10.40
N LYS A 61 4.19 21.23 -9.62
CA LYS A 61 5.30 20.41 -9.11
C LYS A 61 4.83 19.34 -8.10
N ALA A 62 3.86 19.69 -7.27
CA ALA A 62 3.30 18.83 -6.24
C ALA A 62 1.86 19.25 -5.93
N LEU A 63 1.07 18.30 -5.42
CA LEU A 63 -0.30 18.50 -5.01
C LEU A 63 -0.49 17.94 -3.60
N ALA A 64 -0.87 18.80 -2.67
CA ALA A 64 -1.32 18.38 -1.34
C ALA A 64 -2.76 17.88 -1.44
N ALA A 65 -2.95 16.57 -1.39
CA ALA A 65 -4.25 15.93 -1.54
C ALA A 65 -4.35 14.68 -0.66
N TYR A 66 -5.57 14.22 -0.44
CA TYR A 66 -5.88 12.90 0.07
C TYR A 66 -5.83 11.91 -1.11
N ASP A 67 -4.67 11.31 -1.37
CA ASP A 67 -4.55 10.33 -2.46
C ASP A 67 -5.20 9.01 -2.05
N VAL A 68 -6.35 8.69 -2.61
CA VAL A 68 -7.12 7.50 -2.24
C VAL A 68 -6.36 6.21 -2.52
N LEU A 69 -5.36 6.21 -3.42
CA LEU A 69 -4.54 5.03 -3.68
C LEU A 69 -3.59 4.72 -2.51
N GLU A 70 -3.14 5.74 -1.77
CA GLU A 70 -2.37 5.53 -0.54
C GLU A 70 -3.24 4.88 0.54
N LEU A 71 -4.49 5.34 0.67
CA LEU A 71 -5.46 4.71 1.58
C LEU A 71 -5.76 3.28 1.14
N PHE A 72 -6.02 3.05 -0.14
CA PHE A 72 -6.24 1.71 -0.69
C PHE A 72 -5.07 0.78 -0.38
N ALA A 73 -3.83 1.22 -0.62
CA ALA A 73 -2.64 0.42 -0.33
C ALA A 73 -2.47 0.10 1.16
N PHE A 74 -2.94 0.97 2.05
CA PHE A 74 -2.93 0.73 3.49
C PHE A 74 -4.00 -0.29 3.91
N VAL A 75 -5.23 -0.15 3.41
CA VAL A 75 -6.38 -1.01 3.79
C VAL A 75 -6.28 -2.38 3.13
N ARG A 76 -5.84 -2.43 1.87
CA ARG A 76 -5.80 -3.64 1.03
C ARG A 76 -4.36 -3.86 0.52
N PRO A 77 -3.41 -4.18 1.41
CA PRO A 77 -2.02 -4.35 1.03
C PRO A 77 -1.87 -5.48 0.00
N ALA A 78 -0.93 -5.28 -0.94
CA ALA A 78 -0.60 -6.22 -2.02
C ALA A 78 -1.75 -6.55 -3.00
N GLN A 79 -2.82 -5.75 -3.03
CA GLN A 79 -3.86 -5.87 -4.06
C GLN A 79 -3.58 -4.93 -5.23
N PHE A 80 -3.84 -5.42 -6.46
CA PHE A 80 -3.66 -4.62 -7.67
C PHE A 80 -4.79 -3.61 -7.85
N CYS A 81 -4.44 -2.37 -8.19
CA CYS A 81 -5.39 -1.32 -8.53
C CYS A 81 -4.79 -0.44 -9.63
N LEU A 82 -5.53 -0.22 -10.71
CA LEU A 82 -5.15 0.78 -11.71
C LEU A 82 -5.28 2.19 -11.09
N PRO A 83 -4.32 3.10 -11.31
CA PRO A 83 -4.27 4.39 -10.62
C PRO A 83 -5.19 5.43 -11.27
N THR A 84 -6.47 5.08 -11.41
CA THR A 84 -7.53 5.92 -11.98
C THR A 84 -8.83 5.72 -11.17
N PRO A 85 -9.80 6.65 -11.23
CA PRO A 85 -11.09 6.46 -10.58
C PRO A 85 -11.82 5.18 -11.03
N GLY A 86 -11.81 4.89 -12.33
CA GLY A 86 -12.39 3.64 -12.86
C GLY A 86 -11.60 2.39 -12.48
N GLY A 87 -10.28 2.49 -12.35
CA GLY A 87 -9.42 1.42 -11.84
C GLY A 87 -9.72 1.08 -10.38
N LEU A 88 -9.88 2.11 -9.56
CA LEU A 88 -10.31 1.98 -8.17
C LEU A 88 -11.72 1.41 -8.06
N ALA A 89 -12.64 1.85 -8.92
CA ALA A 89 -13.98 1.30 -8.98
C ALA A 89 -13.94 -0.22 -9.22
N ALA A 90 -13.18 -0.66 -10.23
CA ALA A 90 -13.02 -2.08 -10.55
C ALA A 90 -12.38 -2.87 -9.40
N ALA A 91 -11.35 -2.34 -8.73
CA ALA A 91 -10.70 -2.99 -7.60
C ALA A 91 -11.60 -3.11 -6.35
N MET A 92 -12.66 -2.31 -6.28
CA MET A 92 -13.59 -2.24 -5.15
C MET A 92 -15.01 -2.74 -5.50
N ASP A 93 -15.20 -3.35 -6.67
CA ASP A 93 -16.50 -3.80 -7.18
C ASP A 93 -17.57 -2.69 -7.18
N LEU A 94 -17.17 -1.45 -7.47
CA LEU A 94 -18.05 -0.30 -7.63
C LEU A 94 -18.46 -0.12 -9.10
N PRO A 95 -19.63 0.50 -9.37
CA PRO A 95 -20.01 0.87 -10.73
C PRO A 95 -18.91 1.73 -11.38
N PRO A 96 -18.50 1.41 -12.62
CA PRO A 96 -17.50 2.21 -13.32
C PRO A 96 -18.09 3.61 -13.63
N PRO A 97 -17.36 4.70 -13.37
CA PRO A 97 -17.83 6.04 -13.66
C PRO A 97 -17.92 6.26 -15.18
N SER A 98 -19.03 6.81 -15.66
CA SER A 98 -19.22 7.15 -17.08
C SER A 98 -18.57 8.48 -17.47
N ASP A 99 -18.37 9.38 -16.52
CA ASP A 99 -17.79 10.70 -16.74
C ASP A 99 -16.94 11.20 -15.55
N ALA A 100 -16.43 12.43 -15.66
CA ALA A 100 -15.57 13.01 -14.63
C ALA A 100 -16.32 13.40 -13.34
N VAL A 101 -17.63 13.63 -13.42
CA VAL A 101 -18.49 13.91 -12.25
C VAL A 101 -18.72 12.63 -11.47
N GLU A 102 -19.15 11.57 -12.14
CA GLU A 102 -19.26 10.24 -11.54
C GLU A 102 -17.93 9.73 -11.01
N ALA A 103 -16.82 10.06 -11.68
CA ALA A 103 -15.48 9.74 -11.19
C ALA A 103 -15.19 10.42 -9.84
N ALA A 104 -15.58 11.69 -9.66
CA ALA A 104 -15.42 12.40 -8.38
C ALA A 104 -16.26 11.76 -7.27
N PHE A 105 -17.52 11.39 -7.57
CA PHE A 105 -18.35 10.63 -6.64
C PHE A 105 -17.76 9.26 -6.30
N THR A 106 -17.17 8.58 -7.28
CA THR A 106 -16.49 7.30 -7.10
C THR A 106 -15.33 7.43 -6.10
N LEU A 107 -14.53 8.50 -6.18
CA LEU A 107 -13.47 8.75 -5.21
C LEU A 107 -14.01 8.89 -3.78
N LEU A 108 -15.06 9.70 -3.59
CA LEU A 108 -15.68 9.89 -2.28
C LEU A 108 -16.27 8.58 -1.72
N LYS A 109 -16.94 7.81 -2.57
CA LYS A 109 -17.52 6.51 -2.21
C LYS A 109 -16.43 5.50 -1.83
N ALA A 110 -15.40 5.38 -2.66
CA ALA A 110 -14.26 4.50 -2.41
C ALA A 110 -13.56 4.84 -1.08
N THR A 111 -13.29 6.13 -0.83
CA THR A 111 -12.71 6.59 0.45
C THR A 111 -13.54 6.13 1.64
N ASN A 112 -14.85 6.41 1.63
CA ASN A 112 -15.71 6.05 2.75
C ASN A 112 -15.84 4.54 2.92
N SER A 113 -15.90 3.77 1.82
CA SER A 113 -15.87 2.31 1.86
C SER A 113 -14.59 1.77 2.50
N LEU A 114 -13.41 2.29 2.13
CA LEU A 114 -12.13 1.89 2.71
C LEU A 114 -12.03 2.22 4.20
N LEU A 115 -12.51 3.39 4.62
CA LEU A 115 -12.54 3.76 6.05
C LEU A 115 -13.56 2.90 6.84
N ASN A 116 -14.68 2.51 6.22
CA ASN A 116 -15.64 1.60 6.82
C ASN A 116 -15.09 0.17 6.95
N GLU A 117 -14.27 -0.29 6.00
CA GLU A 117 -13.55 -1.57 6.13
C GLU A 117 -12.63 -1.56 7.35
N LEU A 118 -11.89 -0.47 7.57
CA LEU A 118 -11.05 -0.30 8.75
C LEU A 118 -11.85 -0.25 10.06
N SER A 119 -12.99 0.43 10.08
CA SER A 119 -13.83 0.50 11.27
C SER A 119 -14.44 -0.86 11.64
N ALA A 120 -14.69 -1.72 10.66
CA ALA A 120 -15.14 -3.09 10.85
C ALA A 120 -14.00 -4.07 11.20
N ALA A 121 -12.73 -3.73 10.94
CA ALA A 121 -11.59 -4.64 11.12
C ALA A 121 -11.29 -4.91 12.60
N MET A 122 -11.60 -6.13 13.07
CA MET A 122 -11.36 -6.55 14.46
C MET A 122 -9.93 -7.06 14.70
N GLU A 123 -9.31 -7.66 13.69
CA GLU A 123 -7.97 -8.22 13.77
C GLU A 123 -6.90 -7.15 13.51
N ASN A 124 -5.73 -7.30 14.14
CA ASN A 124 -4.57 -6.42 13.95
C ASN A 124 -4.81 -4.92 14.20
N ARG A 125 -5.93 -4.54 14.83
CA ARG A 125 -6.34 -3.13 15.03
C ARG A 125 -5.29 -2.30 15.76
N GLU A 126 -4.67 -2.83 16.82
CA GLU A 126 -3.59 -2.15 17.54
C GLU A 126 -2.37 -1.90 16.65
N ARG A 127 -1.97 -2.91 15.88
CA ARG A 127 -0.84 -2.81 14.95
C ARG A 127 -1.12 -1.82 13.82
N LEU A 128 -2.30 -1.87 13.21
CA LEU A 128 -2.74 -0.90 12.21
C LEU A 128 -2.76 0.52 12.79
N GLY A 129 -3.24 0.68 14.02
CA GLY A 129 -3.21 1.95 14.75
C GLY A 129 -1.81 2.47 14.96
N ALA A 130 -0.87 1.62 15.38
CA ALA A 130 0.53 2.00 15.55
C ALA A 130 1.17 2.44 14.22
N ILE A 131 0.95 1.69 13.13
CA ILE A 131 1.45 2.06 11.79
C ILE A 131 0.84 3.39 11.34
N ALA A 132 -0.48 3.56 11.45
CA ALA A 132 -1.16 4.79 11.07
C ALA A 132 -0.65 5.99 11.88
N PHE A 133 -0.41 5.82 13.18
CA PHE A 133 0.20 6.85 14.02
C PHE A 133 1.60 7.22 13.54
N THR A 134 2.48 6.25 13.30
CA THR A 134 3.83 6.52 12.79
C THR A 134 3.81 7.22 11.42
N LEU A 135 2.93 6.79 10.51
CA LEU A 135 2.75 7.44 9.21
C LEU A 135 2.19 8.87 9.36
N THR A 136 1.31 9.11 10.33
CA THR A 136 0.82 10.46 10.67
C THR A 136 1.97 11.38 11.06
N GLN A 137 2.90 10.90 11.89
CA GLN A 137 4.10 11.67 12.28
C GLN A 137 5.01 11.96 11.06
N GLY A 138 5.00 11.07 10.07
CA GLY A 138 5.67 11.27 8.78
C GLY A 138 4.92 12.20 7.80
N GLY A 139 3.78 12.78 8.20
CA GLY A 139 2.99 13.70 7.38
C GLY A 139 1.96 13.03 6.47
N TRP A 140 1.67 11.74 6.66
CA TRP A 140 0.64 11.04 5.89
C TRP A 140 -0.76 11.56 6.24
N ARG A 141 -1.44 12.13 5.24
CA ARG A 141 -2.71 12.85 5.43
C ARG A 141 -3.87 11.96 5.86
N TRP A 142 -3.88 10.69 5.44
CA TRP A 142 -4.90 9.72 5.85
C TRP A 142 -4.73 9.22 7.28
N GLY A 143 -3.59 9.48 7.92
CA GLY A 143 -3.29 8.99 9.26
C GLY A 143 -4.37 9.33 10.30
N PRO A 144 -4.77 10.61 10.49
CA PRO A 144 -5.82 10.97 11.43
C PRO A 144 -7.20 10.36 11.10
N PRO A 145 -7.71 10.40 9.84
CA PRO A 145 -8.95 9.70 9.47
C PRO A 145 -8.90 8.19 9.74
N VAL A 146 -7.77 7.53 9.46
CA VAL A 146 -7.55 6.10 9.71
C VAL A 146 -7.56 5.79 11.20
N LEU A 147 -6.87 6.59 12.03
CA LEU A 147 -6.89 6.45 13.49
C LEU A 147 -8.31 6.61 14.06
N THR A 148 -9.06 7.60 13.56
CA THR A 148 -10.47 7.79 13.92
C THR A 148 -11.32 6.59 13.52
N ALA A 149 -11.16 6.07 12.29
CA ALA A 149 -11.89 4.89 11.82
C ALA A 149 -11.58 3.63 12.66
N LEU A 150 -10.33 3.44 13.07
CA LEU A 150 -9.90 2.34 13.94
C LEU A 150 -10.34 2.50 15.40
N GLY A 151 -10.84 3.68 15.81
CA GLY A 151 -11.16 3.99 17.20
C GLY A 151 -9.92 4.07 18.11
N MET A 152 -8.74 4.35 17.53
CA MET A 152 -7.47 4.38 18.25
C MET A 152 -7.14 5.79 18.75
N PRO A 153 -6.52 5.92 19.93
CA PRO A 153 -6.04 7.22 20.41
C PRO A 153 -5.00 7.81 19.45
N LYS A 154 -4.88 9.14 19.46
CA LYS A 154 -3.87 9.88 18.68
C LYS A 154 -2.46 9.77 19.28
N GLU A 155 -2.22 8.79 20.16
CA GLU A 155 -0.95 8.52 20.82
C GLU A 155 -0.73 6.99 20.77
N SER A 156 0.48 6.57 20.39
CA SER A 156 0.85 5.14 20.35
C SER A 156 2.13 4.92 21.14
N THR A 157 2.19 3.80 21.86
CA THR A 157 3.33 3.38 22.69
C THR A 157 4.53 2.86 21.88
N GLY A 158 4.51 3.00 20.55
CA GLY A 158 5.59 2.56 19.65
C GLY A 158 5.41 1.12 19.15
N GLY A 159 6.38 0.61 18.39
CA GLY A 159 6.39 -0.79 17.92
C GLY A 159 5.67 -1.08 16.59
N ALA A 160 5.20 -0.04 15.87
CA ALA A 160 4.51 -0.19 14.58
C ALA A 160 5.20 -1.14 13.57
N PHE A 161 6.53 -1.06 13.50
CA PHE A 161 7.35 -1.84 12.58
C PHE A 161 8.03 -3.06 13.22
N ALA A 162 7.72 -3.37 14.48
CA ALA A 162 8.27 -4.52 15.20
C ALA A 162 7.59 -5.84 14.76
N ALA A 163 7.45 -6.05 13.46
CA ALA A 163 6.79 -7.21 12.88
C ALA A 163 7.43 -8.54 13.30
N TRP A 164 8.73 -8.52 13.67
CA TRP A 164 9.44 -9.66 14.21
C TRP A 164 8.88 -10.17 15.54
N GLN A 165 8.16 -9.34 16.30
CA GLN A 165 7.48 -9.76 17.53
C GLN A 165 6.27 -10.67 17.25
N CYS A 166 5.75 -10.66 16.02
CA CYS A 166 4.65 -11.54 15.60
C CYS A 166 5.14 -12.86 15.00
N LEU A 167 6.47 -13.04 14.85
CA LEU A 167 7.01 -14.29 14.36
C LEU A 167 6.95 -15.33 15.50
N PRO A 168 6.57 -16.58 15.22
CA PRO A 168 6.63 -17.63 16.21
C PRO A 168 8.07 -17.76 16.71
N GLU A 169 8.22 -18.06 18.00
CA GLU A 169 9.53 -18.35 18.56
C GLU A 169 10.15 -19.50 17.78
N ARG A 170 11.31 -19.23 17.17
CA ARG A 170 12.02 -20.24 16.40
C ARG A 170 12.83 -21.07 17.38
N GLU A 171 12.35 -22.27 17.67
CA GLU A 171 13.17 -23.28 18.35
C GLU A 171 14.34 -23.64 17.43
N TYR A 172 15.54 -23.26 17.84
CA TYR A 172 16.74 -23.83 17.24
C TYR A 172 16.90 -25.23 17.84
N GLY A 173 16.90 -26.24 16.98
CA GLY A 173 17.31 -27.58 17.39
C GLY A 173 18.73 -27.56 18.00
N PRO A 174 19.17 -28.66 18.62
CA PRO A 174 20.53 -28.78 19.13
C PRO A 174 21.52 -28.30 18.07
N VAL A 175 22.56 -27.58 18.49
CA VAL A 175 23.64 -27.19 17.58
C VAL A 175 24.09 -28.46 16.85
N PRO A 176 24.09 -28.48 15.51
CA PRO A 176 24.54 -29.65 14.78
C PRO A 176 25.96 -30.03 15.24
N PRO A 177 26.32 -31.31 15.20
CA PRO A 177 27.68 -31.72 15.53
C PRO A 177 28.68 -30.90 14.70
N ARG A 178 29.90 -30.73 15.21
CA ARG A 178 30.95 -30.05 14.44
C ARG A 178 31.01 -30.67 13.04
N PRO A 179 31.15 -29.83 11.99
CA PRO A 179 31.40 -30.34 10.65
C PRO A 179 32.56 -31.34 10.68
N SER A 180 32.48 -32.35 9.83
CA SER A 180 33.59 -33.29 9.69
C SER A 180 34.81 -32.58 9.10
N ASP A 181 36.01 -33.04 9.48
CA ASP A 181 37.28 -32.62 8.87
C ASP A 181 37.61 -33.38 7.58
N TYR A 182 36.74 -34.29 7.12
CA TYR A 182 36.93 -34.98 5.85
C TYR A 182 36.79 -33.99 4.68
N ALA A 183 37.77 -34.03 3.77
CA ALA A 183 37.73 -33.26 2.54
C ALA A 183 36.57 -33.76 1.67
N ILE A 184 35.80 -32.81 1.13
CA ILE A 184 34.77 -33.08 0.11
C ILE A 184 35.45 -32.93 -1.23
N GLY A 185 35.52 -34.03 -1.98
CA GLY A 185 36.12 -34.06 -3.31
C GLY A 185 35.24 -33.41 -4.38
N PRO A 186 35.79 -33.16 -5.58
CA PRO A 186 35.07 -32.51 -6.67
C PRO A 186 33.86 -33.33 -7.15
N ASP A 187 34.00 -34.65 -7.23
CA ASP A 187 32.93 -35.55 -7.67
C ASP A 187 31.78 -35.56 -6.65
N GLU A 188 32.10 -35.67 -5.35
CA GLU A 188 31.12 -35.62 -4.25
C GLU A 188 30.36 -34.28 -4.22
N ALA A 189 31.06 -33.17 -4.43
CA ALA A 189 30.44 -31.84 -4.51
C ALA A 189 29.46 -31.73 -5.70
N GLN A 190 29.81 -32.32 -6.84
CA GLN A 190 28.95 -32.32 -8.04
C GLN A 190 27.73 -33.23 -7.87
N GLU A 191 27.90 -34.41 -7.27
CA GLU A 191 26.80 -35.32 -6.96
C GLU A 191 25.82 -34.66 -5.98
N LYS A 192 26.32 -34.04 -4.91
CA LYS A 192 25.45 -33.36 -3.94
C LYS A 192 24.73 -32.16 -4.56
N LEU A 193 25.39 -31.44 -5.45
CA LEU A 193 24.76 -30.35 -6.20
C LEU A 193 23.63 -30.88 -7.09
N ALA A 194 23.82 -31.99 -7.79
CA ALA A 194 22.78 -32.60 -8.62
C ALA A 194 21.54 -32.99 -7.81
N GLU A 195 21.74 -33.52 -6.60
CA GLU A 195 20.65 -33.83 -5.66
C GLU A 195 19.88 -32.57 -5.23
N LEU A 196 20.59 -31.49 -4.87
CA LEU A 196 20.00 -30.24 -4.38
C LEU A 196 19.20 -29.48 -5.44
N ILE A 197 19.66 -29.47 -6.70
CA ILE A 197 18.96 -28.76 -7.79
C ILE A 197 17.78 -29.57 -8.34
N GLY A 198 17.84 -30.91 -8.26
CA GLY A 198 16.80 -31.81 -8.75
C GLY A 198 16.68 -31.89 -10.28
N ALA A 199 15.91 -32.87 -10.77
CA ALA A 199 15.86 -33.24 -12.20
C ALA A 199 15.19 -32.20 -13.12
N GLY A 200 14.45 -31.24 -12.56
CA GLY A 200 13.76 -30.18 -13.32
C GLY A 200 14.52 -28.87 -13.42
N ALA A 201 15.75 -28.80 -12.88
CA ALA A 201 16.55 -27.59 -12.92
C ALA A 201 17.11 -27.32 -14.32
N GLU A 202 17.26 -26.03 -14.64
CA GLU A 202 17.99 -25.59 -15.82
C GLU A 202 19.44 -26.11 -15.80
N SER A 203 19.94 -26.58 -16.94
CA SER A 203 21.33 -27.04 -17.06
C SER A 203 22.30 -25.87 -16.97
N ARG A 204 23.13 -25.85 -15.92
CA ARG A 204 24.16 -24.82 -15.69
C ARG A 204 25.53 -25.45 -15.47
N PRO A 205 26.26 -25.84 -16.53
CA PRO A 205 27.56 -26.51 -16.42
C PRO A 205 28.59 -25.72 -15.60
N GLN A 206 28.54 -24.38 -15.66
CA GLN A 206 29.43 -23.52 -14.89
C GLN A 206 29.21 -23.63 -13.38
N GLN A 207 27.99 -23.95 -12.94
CA GLN A 207 27.67 -24.18 -11.52
C GLN A 207 28.37 -25.44 -11.00
N PHE A 208 28.39 -26.51 -11.79
CA PHE A 208 29.09 -27.76 -11.47
C PHE A 208 30.61 -27.59 -11.50
N ALA A 209 31.13 -26.84 -12.47
CA ALA A 209 32.55 -26.50 -12.54
C ALA A 209 32.99 -25.67 -11.33
N TYR A 210 32.17 -24.69 -10.92
CA TYR A 210 32.44 -23.89 -9.73
C TYR A 210 32.42 -24.72 -8.46
N ALA A 211 31.39 -25.56 -8.27
CA ALA A 211 31.29 -26.44 -7.10
C ALA A 211 32.51 -27.37 -6.97
N ALA A 212 32.95 -27.98 -8.07
CA ALA A 212 34.16 -28.78 -8.09
C ALA A 212 35.42 -27.95 -7.81
N ALA A 213 35.56 -26.76 -8.39
CA ALA A 213 36.72 -25.90 -8.16
C ALA A 213 36.85 -25.38 -6.71
N THR A 214 35.72 -25.21 -6.00
CA THR A 214 35.69 -24.79 -4.59
C THR A 214 35.74 -25.94 -3.60
N SER A 215 35.75 -27.18 -4.08
CA SER A 215 35.93 -28.39 -3.26
C SER A 215 37.38 -28.50 -2.76
N VAL A 216 37.60 -29.14 -1.61
CA VAL A 216 38.93 -29.28 -1.02
C VAL A 216 39.55 -30.57 -1.54
N ALA A 217 40.73 -30.48 -2.16
CA ALA A 217 41.59 -31.64 -2.43
C ALA A 217 42.58 -31.84 -1.27
#